data_AF-A0A3S2ULY9-F1
#
_entry.id   AF-A0A3S2ULY9-F1
#
_cell.length_a   1.000
_cell.length_b   1.000
_cell.length_c   1.000
_cell.angle_alpha   90.00
_cell.angle_beta   90.00
_cell.angle_gamma   90.00
#
_symmetry.space_group_name_H-M   'P 1'
#
loop_
_entity.id
_entity.type
_entity.pdbx_description
1 polymer ?
#
loop_
_entity_poly.entity_id
_entity_poly.type
_entity_poly.pdbx_seq_one_letter_code
_entity_poly.pdbx_strand_id
1 'polypeptide(L)'
;MKAIEQWGTGAGASPAIGGHYHFHVEIERAIADFFGRESAIVYTTGYTANSAMLQCLLKWEDLAIFDAAVLANVQEGGSAAPAGLVDTTGAE
;
A
#
# COMPACT_ATOMS: atom_id res chain seq x y z
N MET A 1 -14.09 -0.77 -23.57
CA MET A 1 -15.12 -0.13 -22.72
C MET A 1 -15.94 -1.11 -21.88
N LYS A 2 -15.87 -2.43 -22.10
CA LYS A 2 -16.59 -3.46 -21.31
C LYS A 2 -16.62 -3.26 -19.79
N ALA A 3 -15.49 -2.92 -19.16
CA ALA A 3 -15.46 -2.68 -17.72
C ALA A 3 -16.30 -1.46 -17.30
N ILE A 4 -16.27 -0.38 -18.08
CA ILE A 4 -17.09 0.82 -17.84
C ILE A 4 -18.57 0.51 -18.03
N GLU A 5 -18.90 -0.27 -19.06
CA GLU A 5 -20.28 -0.71 -19.32
C GLU A 5 -20.85 -1.58 -18.20
N GLN A 6 -20.02 -2.42 -17.57
CA GLN A 6 -20.43 -3.34 -16.51
C GLN A 6 -20.40 -2.73 -15.10
N TRP A 7 -19.41 -1.88 -14.81
CA TRP A 7 -19.10 -1.43 -13.46
C TRP A 7 -19.13 0.10 -13.29
N GLY A 8 -19.43 0.83 -14.36
CA GLY A 8 -19.41 2.28 -14.37
C GLY A 8 -17.99 2.86 -14.43
N THR A 9 -17.88 4.16 -14.19
CA THR A 9 -16.62 4.91 -14.29
C THR A 9 -15.78 4.88 -13.00
N GLY A 10 -16.28 4.25 -11.94
CA GLY A 10 -15.58 4.13 -10.66
C GLY A 10 -16.38 3.36 -9.61
N ALA A 11 -15.76 3.10 -8.47
CA ALA A 11 -16.34 2.31 -7.39
C ALA A 11 -17.47 3.02 -6.61
N GLY A 12 -17.52 4.36 -6.63
CA GLY A 12 -18.56 5.14 -5.95
C GLY A 12 -18.53 5.11 -4.41
N ALA A 13 -17.73 4.24 -3.80
CA ALA A 13 -17.57 4.08 -2.37
C ALA A 13 -16.17 3.55 -2.04
N SER A 14 -15.76 3.58 -0.76
CA SER A 14 -14.52 2.93 -0.35
C SER A 14 -14.70 1.41 -0.26
N PRO A 15 -13.61 0.62 -0.27
CA PRO A 15 -13.68 -0.84 -0.12
C PRO A 15 -14.55 -1.31 1.06
N ALA A 16 -14.47 -0.61 2.20
CA ALA A 16 -15.17 -0.96 3.44
C ALA A 16 -16.70 -0.77 3.37
N ILE A 17 -17.21 0.05 2.45
CA ILE A 17 -18.65 0.37 2.34
C ILE A 17 -19.22 0.02 0.96
N GLY A 18 -18.62 -0.96 0.28
CA GLY A 18 -19.15 -1.52 -0.97
C GLY A 18 -18.39 -1.13 -2.25
N GLY A 19 -17.23 -0.48 -2.13
CA GLY A 19 -16.38 -0.13 -3.27
C GLY A 19 -15.42 -1.22 -3.75
N HIS A 20 -15.37 -2.38 -3.08
CA HIS A 20 -14.50 -3.50 -3.45
C HIS A 20 -15.24 -4.49 -4.32
N TYR A 21 -15.21 -4.25 -5.63
CA TYR A 21 -15.83 -5.11 -6.64
C TYR A 21 -15.03 -6.38 -6.95
N HIS A 22 -15.70 -7.35 -7.58
CA HIS A 22 -15.13 -8.65 -7.94
C HIS A 22 -13.82 -8.55 -8.72
N PHE A 23 -13.73 -7.62 -9.69
CA PHE A 23 -12.52 -7.44 -10.48
C PHE A 23 -11.32 -6.94 -9.66
N HIS A 24 -11.54 -6.29 -8.50
CA HIS A 24 -10.44 -5.97 -7.58
C HIS A 24 -9.87 -7.24 -6.95
N VAL A 25 -10.74 -8.17 -6.53
CA VAL A 25 -10.33 -9.47 -6.00
C VAL A 25 -9.56 -10.28 -7.05
N GLU A 26 -10.00 -10.25 -8.31
CA GLU A 26 -9.33 -10.97 -9.41
C GLU A 26 -7.92 -10.42 -9.66
N ILE A 27 -7.75 -9.09 -9.71
CA ILE A 27 -6.43 -8.50 -9.93
C ILE A 27 -5.52 -8.68 -8.70
N GLU A 28 -6.06 -8.61 -7.48
CA GLU A 28 -5.30 -8.89 -6.25
C GLU A 28 -4.77 -10.32 -6.24
N ARG A 29 -5.59 -11.31 -6.64
CA ARG A 29 -5.14 -12.70 -6.80
C ARG A 29 -4.08 -12.84 -7.89
N ALA A 30 -4.30 -12.23 -9.05
CA ALA A 30 -3.33 -12.27 -10.14
C ALA A 30 -1.97 -11.67 -9.74
N ILE A 31 -1.97 -10.58 -8.96
CA ILE A 31 -0.76 -9.97 -8.41
C ILE A 31 -0.10 -10.91 -7.40
N ALA A 32 -0.88 -11.47 -6.47
CA ALA A 32 -0.36 -12.42 -5.47
C ALA A 32 0.32 -13.62 -6.14
N ASP A 33 -0.34 -14.22 -7.14
CA ASP A 33 0.18 -15.33 -7.93
C ASP A 33 1.46 -14.93 -8.69
N PHE A 34 1.47 -13.75 -9.30
CA PHE A 34 2.63 -13.25 -10.04
C PHE A 34 3.87 -13.08 -9.15
N PHE A 35 3.70 -12.59 -7.93
CA PHE A 35 4.79 -12.41 -6.96
C PHE A 35 5.05 -13.63 -6.07
N GLY A 36 4.28 -14.71 -6.22
CA GLY A 36 4.37 -15.89 -5.35
C GLY A 36 4.09 -15.57 -3.87
N ARG A 37 3.06 -14.75 -3.60
CA ARG A 37 2.63 -14.33 -2.25
C ARG A 37 1.25 -14.90 -1.93
N GLU A 38 0.94 -15.00 -0.64
CA GLU A 38 -0.35 -15.52 -0.16
C GLU A 38 -1.54 -14.60 -0.51
N SER A 39 -1.29 -13.29 -0.56
CA SER A 39 -2.31 -12.28 -0.84
C SER A 39 -1.67 -11.01 -1.39
N ALA A 40 -2.47 -10.19 -2.06
CA ALA A 40 -2.15 -8.82 -2.40
C ALA A 40 -3.35 -7.92 -2.12
N ILE A 41 -3.09 -6.62 -1.98
CA ILE A 41 -4.12 -5.58 -1.84
C ILE A 41 -3.77 -4.45 -2.80
N VAL A 42 -4.77 -3.93 -3.53
CA VAL A 42 -4.56 -2.81 -4.44
C VAL A 42 -4.89 -1.47 -3.80
N TYR A 43 -4.06 -0.48 -4.09
CA TYR A 43 -4.28 0.93 -3.74
C TYR A 43 -4.37 1.77 -5.01
N THR A 44 -4.90 2.98 -4.89
CA THR A 44 -5.06 3.91 -6.04
C THR A 44 -3.71 4.35 -6.62
N THR A 45 -2.67 4.40 -5.80
CA THR A 45 -1.31 4.78 -6.21
C THR A 45 -0.25 4.03 -5.40
N GLY A 46 0.97 3.94 -5.93
CA GLY A 46 2.11 3.41 -5.17
C GLY A 46 2.45 4.25 -3.93
N TYR A 47 2.14 5.56 -3.94
CA TYR A 47 2.28 6.42 -2.77
C TYR A 47 1.38 5.96 -1.62
N THR A 48 0.09 5.79 -1.90
CA THR A 48 -0.88 5.36 -0.87
C THR A 48 -0.61 3.94 -0.40
N ALA A 49 -0.14 3.05 -1.29
CA ALA A 49 0.31 1.71 -0.93
C ALA A 49 1.45 1.74 0.11
N ASN A 50 2.55 2.45 -0.20
CA ASN A 50 3.72 2.50 0.69
C ASN A 50 3.37 3.15 2.04
N SER A 51 2.66 4.28 1.99
CA SER A 51 2.31 5.04 3.20
C SER A 51 1.38 4.25 4.11
N ALA A 52 0.32 3.65 3.57
CA ALA A 52 -0.62 2.84 4.35
C ALA A 52 0.05 1.57 4.90
N MET A 53 0.87 0.89 4.09
CA MET A 53 1.59 -0.30 4.51
C MET A 53 2.45 -0.02 5.75
N LEU A 54 3.25 1.06 5.72
CA LEU A 54 4.14 1.40 6.83
C LEU A 54 3.35 1.77 8.10
N GLN A 55 2.30 2.59 7.97
CA GLN A 55 1.46 2.97 9.11
C GLN A 55 0.72 1.78 9.73
N CYS A 56 0.36 0.77 8.92
CA CYS A 56 -0.32 -0.42 9.43
C CYS A 56 0.65 -1.44 10.06
N LEU A 57 1.88 -1.54 9.56
CA LEU A 57 2.84 -2.53 10.04
C LEU A 57 3.63 -2.04 11.26
N LEU A 58 4.05 -0.77 11.27
CA LEU A 58 4.94 -0.21 12.27
C LEU A 58 4.20 0.18 13.55
N LYS A 59 4.72 -0.26 14.69
CA LYS A 59 4.22 -0.01 16.05
C LYS A 59 5.22 0.80 16.87
N TRP A 60 4.79 1.28 18.03
CA TRP A 60 5.60 2.13 18.92
C TRP A 60 6.96 1.53 19.32
N GLU A 61 7.07 0.21 19.39
CA GLU A 61 8.29 -0.49 19.81
C GLU A 61 9.16 -0.92 18.63
N ASP A 62 8.72 -0.65 17.40
CA ASP A 62 9.44 -1.05 16.19
C ASP A 62 10.52 -0.02 15.82
N LEU A 63 11.56 -0.53 15.15
CA LEU A 63 12.59 0.28 14.50
C LEU A 63 12.52 0.03 12.99
N ALA A 64 12.31 1.09 12.23
CA ALA A 64 12.26 1.04 10.77
C ALA A 64 13.56 1.61 10.18
N ILE A 65 14.29 0.77 9.44
CA ILE A 65 15.55 1.12 8.78
C ILE A 65 15.29 1.27 7.28
N PHE A 66 15.58 2.44 6.71
CA PHE A 66 15.34 2.74 5.30
C PHE A 66 16.61 3.10 4.56
N ASP A 67 16.68 2.72 3.28
CA ASP A 67 17.71 3.24 2.40
C ASP A 67 17.53 4.76 2.21
N ALA A 68 18.61 5.53 2.35
CA ALA A 68 18.57 6.99 2.21
C ALA A 68 18.11 7.47 0.81
N ALA A 69 18.31 6.65 -0.22
CA ALA A 69 17.88 6.91 -1.60
C ALA A 69 16.52 6.28 -1.93
N VAL A 70 15.81 5.69 -0.96
CA VAL A 70 14.44 5.21 -1.18
C VAL A 70 13.53 6.35 -1.58
N LEU A 71 12.48 6.04 -2.34
CA LEU A 71 11.50 7.03 -2.75
C LEU A 71 10.88 7.74 -1.53
N ALA A 72 10.78 9.06 -1.58
CA ALA A 72 10.36 9.90 -0.45
C ALA A 72 9.04 9.46 0.21
N ASN A 73 8.10 8.91 -0.58
CA ASN A 73 6.82 8.43 -0.06
C ASN A 73 6.93 7.28 0.96
N VAL A 74 8.04 6.54 0.95
CA VAL A 74 8.35 5.52 1.95
C VAL A 74 8.75 6.19 3.26
N GLN A 75 9.64 7.18 3.22
CA GLN A 75 10.08 7.92 4.41
C GLN A 75 8.93 8.74 5.03
N GLU A 76 8.10 9.38 4.20
CA GLU A 76 6.90 10.09 4.65
C GLU A 76 5.89 9.16 5.32
N GLY A 77 5.67 7.96 4.74
CA GLY A 77 4.82 6.94 5.33
C GLY A 77 5.34 6.43 6.67
N GLY A 78 6.64 6.18 6.79
CA GLY A 78 7.28 5.77 8.03
C GLY A 78 7.26 6.83 9.11
N SER A 79 7.46 8.11 8.75
CA SER A 79 7.44 9.24 9.70
C SER A 79 6.05 9.48 10.30
N ALA A 80 4.98 9.08 9.60
CA ALA A 80 3.61 9.13 10.11
C ALA A 80 3.26 7.94 11.01
N ALA A 81 4.11 6.91 11.04
CA ALA A 81 3.92 5.72 11.85
C ALA A 81 4.51 5.92 13.26
N PRO A 82 4.04 5.18 14.27
CA PRO A 82 4.48 5.35 15.66
C PRO A 82 5.92 4.85 15.97
N ALA A 83 6.60 4.24 15.01
CA ALA A 83 7.92 3.62 15.18
C ALA A 83 9.08 4.62 15.16
N GLY A 84 10.24 4.19 15.68
CA GLY A 84 11.50 4.91 15.48
C GLY A 84 12.00 4.79 14.03
N LEU A 85 12.48 5.88 13.45
CA LEU A 85 12.92 5.96 12.05
C LEU A 85 14.45 6.20 11.97
N VAL A 86 15.15 5.37 11.19
CA VAL A 86 16.59 5.53 10.91
C VAL A 86 16.85 5.28 9.43
N ASP A 87 17.71 6.09 8.80
CA ASP A 87 18.17 5.89 7.43
C ASP A 87 19.57 5.24 7.34
N THR A 88 19.94 4.75 6.16
CA THR A 88 21.24 4.10 5.91
C THR A 88 22.40 5.07 5.74
N THR A 89 22.16 6.38 5.70
CA THR A 89 23.23 7.39 5.67
C THR A 89 23.98 7.46 7.00
N GLY A 90 23.44 6.82 8.04
CA GLY A 90 24.00 6.84 9.38
C GLY A 90 23.45 8.04 10.12
N ALA A 91 22.60 7.78 11.10
CA ALA A 91 22.49 8.68 12.23
C ALA A 91 23.87 8.71 12.91
N GLU A 92 24.57 9.84 12.82
CA GLU A 92 25.22 10.39 14.01
C GLU A 92 24.15 10.93 14.96
#